data_AF-A0A6L2MRK3-F1
#
_entry.id   AF-A0A6L2MRK3-F1
#
_cell.length_a   1.000
_cell.length_b   1.000
_cell.length_c   1.000
_cell.angle_alpha   90.00
_cell.angle_beta   90.00
_cell.angle_gamma   90.00
#
_symmetry.space_group_name_H-M   'P 1'
#
loop_
_entity.id
_entity.type
_entity.pdbx_description
1 polymer ?
#
loop_
_entity_poly.entity_id
_entity_poly.type
_entity_poly.pdbx_seq_one_letter_code
_entity_poly.pdbx_strand_id
1 'polypeptide(L)'
;MLALLPFLNTLLFMSSVKAYQANEINEKKHLNGLSLISIIIAAYLFSIIIIEQVVTLNIPARIIVFLVLVILLAAPLYVAVKARSTENLADSNQLLNDVSDNQDFLDEEVEDDKNLVQAICTVNFWCLFLTTATGMGTGLATINNLAQVGESLGYTTFETSTLVSLWSIWNFVGRFGAGYVSDYILYTHKWARPVFIAITLGLMSIGHCVIASGLPGALYVGSVLLGIFYGSQWSLMPTITSEIFGVSHFGTIFNAITIAGPVGSYFFSVRVIGYLYDREVARGGTEYCIGEHCFRSSFLIMAFTTFVGFAIGLWLFVRTRRFYEQIVLKRDRGSG
;
A
#
# COMPACT_ATOMS: atom_id res chain seq x y z
N MET A 1 -16.95 -16.92 7.16
CA MET A 1 -17.72 -16.33 6.02
C MET A 1 -17.32 -14.90 5.67
N LEU A 2 -17.00 -14.01 6.63
CA LEU A 2 -16.56 -12.63 6.28
C LEU A 2 -15.26 -12.56 5.45
N ALA A 3 -14.35 -13.52 5.57
CA ALA A 3 -13.10 -13.52 4.79
C ALA A 3 -13.28 -13.69 3.27
N LEU A 4 -14.41 -14.29 2.82
CA LEU A 4 -14.72 -14.45 1.39
C LEU A 4 -15.47 -13.25 0.82
N LEU A 5 -16.00 -12.38 1.68
CA LEU A 5 -16.80 -11.22 1.29
C LEU A 5 -16.03 -10.28 0.34
N PRO A 6 -14.75 -9.90 0.60
CA PRO A 6 -14.01 -9.04 -0.31
C PRO A 6 -13.79 -9.70 -1.68
N PHE A 7 -13.47 -10.99 -1.70
CA PHE A 7 -13.27 -11.76 -2.94
C PHE A 7 -14.56 -11.82 -3.79
N LEU A 8 -15.68 -12.18 -3.17
CA LEU A 8 -16.99 -12.22 -3.83
C LEU A 8 -17.41 -10.85 -4.35
N ASN A 9 -17.18 -9.79 -3.57
CA ASN A 9 -17.52 -8.42 -3.96
C ASN A 9 -16.68 -7.97 -5.16
N THR A 10 -15.39 -8.30 -5.17
CA THR A 10 -14.49 -7.98 -6.29
C THR A 10 -14.92 -8.72 -7.56
N LEU A 11 -15.28 -10.00 -7.44
CA LEU A 11 -15.75 -10.80 -8.57
C LEU A 11 -17.06 -10.26 -9.17
N LEU A 12 -17.97 -9.79 -8.31
CA LEU A 12 -19.27 -9.25 -8.71
C LEU A 12 -19.15 -7.95 -9.49
N PHE A 13 -18.20 -7.07 -9.12
CA PHE A 13 -18.00 -5.78 -9.78
C PHE A 13 -16.93 -5.80 -10.88
N MET A 14 -16.26 -6.93 -11.10
CA MET A 14 -15.19 -7.06 -12.10
C MET A 14 -15.68 -6.73 -13.52
N SER A 15 -16.91 -7.10 -13.88
CA SER A 15 -17.49 -6.81 -15.20
C SER A 15 -17.86 -5.33 -15.41
N SER A 16 -17.84 -4.51 -14.35
CA SER A 16 -18.20 -3.09 -14.41
C SER A 16 -17.00 -2.18 -14.64
N VAL A 17 -15.77 -2.70 -14.60
CA VAL A 17 -14.55 -1.93 -14.80
C VAL A 17 -14.26 -1.82 -16.29
N LYS A 18 -14.34 -0.60 -16.83
CA LYS A 18 -13.85 -0.25 -18.17
C LYS A 18 -12.69 0.73 -18.02
N ALA A 19 -11.58 0.45 -18.70
CA ALA A 19 -10.48 1.39 -18.82
C ALA A 19 -10.86 2.45 -19.88
N TYR A 20 -10.76 3.72 -19.51
CA TYR A 20 -10.91 4.85 -20.42
C TYR A 20 -9.55 5.54 -20.57
N GLN A 21 -9.23 6.01 -21.78
CA GLN A 21 -8.04 6.82 -22.03
C GLN A 21 -8.25 8.22 -21.43
N ALA A 22 -7.27 8.68 -20.67
CA ALA A 22 -7.36 9.85 -19.81
C ALA A 22 -7.21 11.16 -20.59
N ASN A 23 -7.97 12.19 -20.20
CA ASN A 23 -7.84 13.56 -20.73
C ASN A 23 -7.21 14.47 -19.64
N GLU A 24 -5.92 14.77 -19.77
CA GLU A 24 -5.01 15.18 -18.67
C GLU A 24 -5.43 16.41 -17.84
N ILE A 25 -6.14 17.37 -18.43
CA ILE A 25 -6.36 18.68 -17.79
C ILE A 25 -7.53 18.67 -16.80
N ASN A 26 -8.63 17.97 -17.11
CA ASN A 26 -9.83 17.96 -16.27
C ASN A 26 -9.68 16.99 -15.09
N GLU A 27 -8.95 15.89 -15.29
CA GLU A 27 -8.76 14.83 -14.29
C GLU A 27 -7.95 15.30 -13.07
N LYS A 28 -6.91 16.12 -13.26
CA LYS A 28 -6.05 16.60 -12.16
C LYS A 28 -6.85 17.34 -11.07
N LYS A 29 -7.89 18.08 -11.46
CA LYS A 29 -8.79 18.78 -10.53
C LYS A 29 -9.62 17.80 -9.69
N HIS A 30 -10.15 16.75 -10.31
CA HIS A 30 -10.92 15.71 -9.62
C HIS A 30 -10.03 14.85 -8.71
N LEU A 31 -8.83 14.51 -9.16
CA LEU A 31 -7.81 13.78 -8.38
C LEU A 31 -7.38 14.56 -7.13
N ASN A 32 -7.11 15.87 -7.27
CA ASN A 32 -6.81 16.73 -6.11
C ASN A 32 -7.99 16.80 -5.12
N GLY A 33 -9.23 16.82 -5.63
CA GLY A 33 -10.43 16.74 -4.80
C GLY A 33 -10.55 15.42 -4.02
N LEU A 34 -10.29 14.28 -4.68
CA LEU A 34 -10.26 12.96 -4.04
C LEU A 34 -9.15 12.85 -2.99
N SER A 35 -7.95 13.39 -3.28
CA SER A 35 -6.84 13.43 -2.35
C SER A 35 -7.18 14.26 -1.11
N LEU A 36 -7.79 15.43 -1.29
CA LEU A 36 -8.22 16.28 -0.18
C LEU A 36 -9.25 15.58 0.73
N ILE A 37 -10.26 14.94 0.13
CA ILE A 37 -11.27 14.18 0.89
C ILE A 37 -10.60 13.05 1.67
N SER A 38 -9.64 12.35 1.07
CA SER A 38 -8.93 11.26 1.73
C SER A 38 -8.08 11.75 2.91
N ILE A 39 -7.44 12.92 2.78
CA ILE A 39 -6.73 13.59 3.90
C ILE A 39 -7.71 13.98 5.01
N ILE A 40 -8.90 14.50 4.68
CA ILE A 40 -9.93 14.85 5.67
C ILE A 40 -10.43 13.60 6.42
N ILE A 41 -10.77 12.53 5.69
CA ILE A 41 -11.19 11.25 6.28
C ILE A 41 -10.13 10.74 7.25
N ALA A 42 -8.87 10.81 6.86
CA ALA A 42 -7.78 10.32 7.68
C ALA A 42 -7.50 11.19 8.90
N ALA A 43 -7.51 12.52 8.77
CA ALA A 43 -7.41 13.43 9.91
C ALA A 43 -8.55 13.21 10.91
N TYR A 44 -9.76 12.94 10.40
CA TYR A 44 -10.92 12.58 11.21
C TYR A 44 -10.72 11.25 11.95
N LEU A 45 -10.36 10.18 11.24
CA LEU A 45 -10.07 8.87 11.83
C LEU A 45 -8.93 8.95 12.86
N PHE A 46 -7.86 9.69 12.54
CA PHE A 46 -6.74 9.96 13.41
C PHE A 46 -7.18 10.63 14.72
N SER A 47 -8.02 11.67 14.61
CA SER A 47 -8.54 12.39 15.77
C SER A 47 -9.40 11.50 16.66
N ILE A 48 -10.23 10.63 16.06
CA ILE A 48 -11.06 9.68 16.82
C ILE A 48 -10.22 8.64 17.54
N ILE A 49 -9.23 8.06 16.87
CA ILE A 49 -8.34 7.07 17.47
C ILE A 49 -7.65 7.66 18.70
N ILE A 50 -7.18 8.91 18.63
CA ILE A 50 -6.59 9.61 19.77
C ILE A 50 -7.62 9.88 20.87
N ILE A 51 -8.81 10.39 20.51
CA ILE A 51 -9.87 10.69 21.48
C ILE A 51 -10.31 9.43 22.22
N GLU A 52 -10.51 8.31 21.51
CA GLU A 52 -10.92 7.04 22.11
C GLU A 52 -9.83 6.43 23.00
N GLN A 53 -8.55 6.75 22.75
CA GLN A 53 -7.43 6.36 23.60
C GLN A 53 -7.41 7.12 24.94
N VAL A 54 -7.92 8.36 24.98
CA VAL A 54 -7.91 9.23 26.17
C VAL A 54 -9.25 9.21 26.91
N VAL A 55 -10.35 9.05 26.16
CA VAL A 55 -11.73 9.13 26.67
C VAL A 55 -12.54 7.96 26.13
N THR A 56 -13.12 7.17 27.02
CA THR A 56 -14.07 6.12 26.63
C THR A 56 -15.35 6.76 26.12
N LEU A 57 -15.59 6.69 24.80
CA LEU A 57 -16.80 7.23 24.19
C LEU A 57 -18.03 6.39 24.55
N ASN A 58 -19.09 7.06 25.00
CA ASN A 58 -20.40 6.45 25.22
C ASN A 58 -21.00 5.94 23.90
N ILE A 59 -21.87 4.93 23.97
CA ILE A 59 -22.57 4.33 22.82
C ILE A 59 -23.18 5.38 21.86
N PRO A 60 -23.93 6.41 22.30
CA PRO A 60 -24.47 7.41 21.37
C PRO A 60 -23.40 8.23 20.66
N ALA A 61 -22.29 8.56 21.33
CA ALA A 61 -21.17 9.28 20.70
C ALA A 61 -20.50 8.41 19.63
N ARG A 62 -20.33 7.11 19.89
CA ARG A 62 -19.83 6.14 18.90
C ARG A 62 -20.73 6.06 17.66
N ILE A 63 -22.06 6.09 17.85
CA ILE A 63 -23.02 6.09 16.73
C ILE A 63 -22.86 7.36 15.89
N ILE A 64 -22.77 8.54 16.52
CA ILE A 64 -22.59 9.81 15.78
C ILE A 64 -21.28 9.80 14.99
N VAL A 65 -20.18 9.38 15.64
CA VAL A 65 -18.87 9.24 15.00
C VAL A 65 -18.93 8.31 13.80
N PHE A 66 -19.64 7.18 13.93
CA PHE A 66 -19.84 6.24 12.85
C PHE A 66 -20.66 6.83 11.70
N LEU A 67 -21.75 7.56 11.98
CA LEU A 67 -22.56 8.22 10.95
C LEU A 67 -21.77 9.26 10.16
N VAL A 68 -20.99 10.09 10.85
CA VAL A 68 -20.11 11.07 10.20
C VAL A 68 -19.05 10.36 9.34
N LEU A 69 -18.49 9.24 9.81
CA LEU A 69 -17.57 8.43 9.02
C LEU A 69 -18.23 7.90 7.73
N VAL A 70 -19.45 7.39 7.81
CA VAL A 70 -20.19 6.90 6.64
C VAL A 70 -20.42 8.01 5.62
N ILE A 71 -20.78 9.21 6.07
CA ILE A 71 -20.95 10.38 5.20
C ILE A 71 -19.64 10.75 4.52
N LEU A 72 -18.54 10.81 5.29
CA LEU A 72 -17.22 11.12 4.74
C LEU A 72 -16.75 10.06 3.73
N LEU A 73 -17.01 8.78 3.99
CA LEU A 73 -16.72 7.68 3.06
C LEU A 73 -17.58 7.69 1.79
N ALA A 74 -18.75 8.33 1.82
CA ALA A 74 -19.60 8.53 0.64
C ALA A 74 -19.13 9.70 -0.24
N ALA A 75 -18.34 10.64 0.30
CA ALA A 75 -17.88 11.83 -0.42
C ALA A 75 -17.00 11.53 -1.66
N PRO A 76 -16.06 10.56 -1.65
CA PRO A 76 -15.33 10.15 -2.85
C PRO A 76 -16.26 9.64 -3.96
N LEU A 77 -17.32 8.92 -3.60
CA LEU A 77 -18.30 8.38 -4.54
C LEU A 77 -19.10 9.52 -5.20
N TYR A 78 -19.45 10.55 -4.44
CA TYR A 78 -20.06 11.77 -4.98
C TYR A 78 -19.13 12.47 -6.00
N VAL A 79 -17.84 12.61 -5.70
CA VAL A 79 -16.87 13.22 -6.62
C VAL A 79 -16.75 12.39 -7.90
N ALA A 80 -16.70 11.06 -7.79
CA ALA A 80 -16.64 10.16 -8.94
C ALA A 80 -17.89 10.25 -9.83
N VAL A 81 -19.09 10.26 -9.24
CA VAL A 81 -20.35 10.43 -9.98
C VAL A 81 -20.42 11.80 -10.66
N LYS A 82 -19.96 12.86 -9.98
CA LYS A 82 -19.90 14.21 -10.56
C LYS A 82 -18.91 14.30 -11.72
N ALA A 83 -17.75 13.66 -11.60
CA ALA A 83 -16.77 13.59 -12.69
C ALA A 83 -17.39 12.92 -13.93
N ARG A 84 -17.99 11.74 -13.77
CA ARG A 84 -18.67 11.02 -14.85
C ARG A 84 -19.80 11.82 -15.50
N SER A 85 -20.59 12.54 -14.70
CA SER A 85 -21.66 13.40 -15.23
C SER A 85 -21.10 14.56 -16.06
N THR A 86 -19.97 15.13 -15.64
CA THR A 86 -19.30 16.23 -16.33
C THR A 86 -18.70 15.75 -17.66
N GLU A 87 -18.11 14.55 -17.70
CA GLU A 87 -17.63 13.89 -18.93
C GLU A 87 -18.76 13.61 -19.92
N ASN A 88 -19.86 12.99 -19.48
CA ASN A 88 -21.01 12.73 -20.35
C ASN A 88 -21.58 14.03 -20.97
N LEU A 89 -21.51 15.14 -20.23
CA LEU A 89 -21.95 16.46 -20.71
C LEU A 89 -20.96 17.04 -21.73
N ALA A 90 -19.67 16.79 -21.56
CA ALA A 90 -18.62 17.22 -22.48
C ALA A 90 -18.67 16.43 -23.80
N ASP A 91 -18.79 15.09 -23.75
CA ASP A 91 -18.97 14.23 -24.94
C ASP A 91 -20.23 14.60 -25.73
N SER A 92 -21.34 14.92 -25.05
CA SER A 92 -22.57 15.37 -25.72
C SER A 92 -22.39 16.71 -26.46
N ASN A 93 -21.54 17.60 -25.94
CA ASN A 93 -21.22 18.87 -26.60
C ASN A 93 -20.20 18.71 -27.74
N GLN A 94 -19.31 17.71 -27.65
CA GLN A 94 -18.33 17.39 -28.68
C GLN A 94 -18.99 16.74 -29.91
N LEU A 95 -19.94 15.82 -29.70
CA LEU A 95 -20.78 15.24 -30.77
C LEU A 95 -21.64 16.27 -31.53
N LEU A 96 -21.93 17.42 -30.92
CA LEU A 96 -22.61 18.54 -31.58
C LEU A 96 -21.66 19.44 -32.39
N ASN A 97 -20.36 19.40 -32.11
CA ASN A 97 -19.32 20.18 -32.79
C ASN A 97 -18.57 19.37 -33.86
N ASP A 98 -18.63 18.04 -33.83
CA ASP A 98 -17.88 17.15 -34.74
C ASP A 98 -18.46 17.03 -36.17
N VAL A 99 -19.39 17.92 -36.54
CA VAL A 99 -19.84 18.07 -37.94
C VAL A 99 -18.89 19.01 -38.72
N SER A 100 -17.89 19.63 -38.08
CA SER A 100 -17.12 20.72 -38.71
C SER A 100 -15.60 20.62 -38.72
N ASP A 101 -14.95 19.50 -38.37
CA ASP A 101 -13.51 19.38 -38.68
C ASP A 101 -13.04 17.92 -38.74
N ASN A 102 -12.92 17.41 -39.97
CA ASN A 102 -12.02 16.30 -40.26
C ASN A 102 -10.65 16.91 -40.49
N GLN A 103 -9.69 16.69 -39.59
CA GLN A 103 -8.37 16.12 -39.94
C GLN A 103 -7.45 16.01 -38.70
N ASP A 104 -6.69 14.92 -38.68
CA ASP A 104 -5.36 14.71 -38.08
C ASP A 104 -5.22 14.72 -36.56
N PHE A 105 -5.03 13.52 -35.99
CA PHE A 105 -3.83 13.23 -35.20
C PHE A 105 -3.38 11.78 -35.46
N LEU A 106 -2.24 11.66 -36.11
CA LEU A 106 -1.51 10.42 -36.37
C LEU A 106 -0.73 9.97 -35.12
N ASP A 107 -0.75 8.65 -34.94
CA ASP A 107 0.20 7.80 -34.19
C ASP A 107 0.36 8.02 -32.67
N GLU A 108 -0.63 7.53 -31.90
CA GLU A 108 -0.35 7.04 -30.54
C GLU A 108 0.34 5.66 -30.65
N GLU A 109 1.66 5.64 -30.44
CA GLU A 109 2.39 4.39 -30.19
C GLU A 109 1.76 3.68 -28.98
N VAL A 110 1.12 2.55 -29.25
CA VAL A 110 0.62 1.57 -28.29
C VAL A 110 1.68 1.36 -27.20
N GLU A 111 1.44 1.91 -26.01
CA GLU A 111 2.13 1.50 -24.79
C GLU A 111 2.00 -0.03 -24.73
N ASP A 112 3.11 -0.77 -24.62
CA ASP A 112 3.16 -2.25 -24.73
C ASP A 112 2.40 -2.89 -23.55
N ASP A 113 1.07 -2.80 -23.62
CA ASP A 113 0.09 -3.23 -22.64
C ASP A 113 0.17 -4.75 -22.54
N LYS A 114 0.66 -5.22 -21.39
CA LYS A 114 0.81 -6.65 -21.17
C LYS A 114 -0.48 -7.22 -20.60
N ASN A 115 -0.89 -8.37 -21.11
CA ASN A 115 -1.89 -9.19 -20.43
C ASN A 115 -1.26 -9.96 -19.25
N LEU A 116 -2.10 -10.56 -18.39
CA LEU A 116 -1.64 -11.27 -17.20
C LEU A 116 -0.62 -12.39 -17.52
N VAL A 117 -0.88 -13.18 -18.56
CA VAL A 117 -0.02 -14.33 -18.91
C VAL A 117 1.35 -13.82 -19.35
N GLN A 118 1.38 -12.78 -20.18
CA GLN A 118 2.62 -12.12 -20.58
C GLN A 118 3.34 -11.53 -19.37
N ALA A 119 2.62 -10.88 -18.45
CA ALA A 119 3.19 -10.30 -17.24
C ALA A 119 3.87 -11.35 -16.35
N ILE A 120 3.21 -12.47 -16.05
CA ILE A 120 3.76 -13.57 -15.23
C ILE A 120 5.03 -14.17 -15.84
N CYS A 121 5.15 -14.17 -17.18
CA CYS A 121 6.35 -14.63 -17.87
C CYS A 121 7.52 -13.62 -17.79
N THR A 122 7.32 -12.42 -17.23
CA THR A 122 8.39 -11.42 -17.07
C THR A 122 9.10 -11.53 -15.73
N VAL A 123 10.40 -11.22 -15.75
CA VAL A 123 11.20 -11.07 -14.53
C VAL A 123 10.67 -9.95 -13.62
N ASN A 124 10.17 -8.85 -14.20
CA ASN A 124 9.67 -7.70 -13.42
C ASN A 124 8.49 -8.11 -12.54
N PHE A 125 7.62 -9.00 -13.02
CA PHE A 125 6.49 -9.52 -12.24
C PHE A 125 6.98 -10.26 -11.01
N TRP A 126 7.94 -11.17 -11.16
CA TRP A 126 8.49 -11.92 -10.04
C TRP A 126 9.30 -11.04 -9.07
N CYS A 127 9.99 -10.00 -9.56
CA CYS A 127 10.59 -9.00 -8.68
C CYS A 127 9.54 -8.33 -7.80
N LEU A 128 8.47 -7.80 -8.40
CA LEU A 128 7.39 -7.12 -7.67
C LEU A 128 6.67 -8.08 -6.72
N PHE A 129 6.41 -9.32 -7.17
CA PHE A 129 5.82 -10.39 -6.37
C PHE A 129 6.68 -10.68 -5.13
N LEU A 130 7.99 -10.88 -5.31
CA LEU A 130 8.89 -11.16 -4.19
C LEU A 130 9.03 -9.97 -3.25
N THR A 131 9.18 -8.74 -3.77
CA THR A 131 9.22 -7.54 -2.92
C THR A 131 7.92 -7.35 -2.14
N THR A 132 6.79 -7.71 -2.74
CA THR A 132 5.47 -7.67 -2.08
C THR A 132 5.37 -8.74 -0.99
N ALA A 133 5.80 -9.98 -1.27
CA ALA A 133 5.85 -11.04 -0.26
C ALA A 133 6.72 -10.66 0.93
N THR A 134 7.91 -10.11 0.69
CA THR A 134 8.83 -9.75 1.76
C THR A 134 8.42 -8.47 2.48
N GLY A 135 7.94 -7.44 1.78
CA GLY A 135 7.55 -6.16 2.38
C GLY A 135 6.17 -6.22 3.01
N MET A 136 5.13 -6.43 2.19
CA MET A 136 3.76 -6.48 2.70
C MET A 136 3.51 -7.70 3.58
N GLY A 137 4.11 -8.86 3.27
CA GLY A 137 3.95 -10.07 4.07
C GLY A 137 4.55 -9.96 5.48
N THR A 138 5.78 -9.44 5.63
CA THR A 138 6.38 -9.25 6.97
C THR A 138 5.70 -8.12 7.76
N GLY A 139 5.29 -7.05 7.08
CA GLY A 139 4.52 -5.97 7.70
C GLY A 139 3.17 -6.47 8.22
N LEU A 140 2.44 -7.24 7.42
CA LEU A 140 1.16 -7.84 7.82
C LEU A 140 1.34 -8.87 8.94
N ALA A 141 2.41 -9.68 8.89
CA ALA A 141 2.72 -10.62 9.97
C ALA A 141 3.06 -9.91 11.28
N THR A 142 3.78 -8.80 11.23
CA THR A 142 4.11 -8.02 12.42
C THR A 142 2.86 -7.48 13.08
N ILE A 143 1.94 -6.83 12.33
CA ILE A 143 0.71 -6.30 12.92
C ILE A 143 -0.23 -7.41 13.43
N ASN A 144 -0.34 -8.53 12.72
CA ASN A 144 -1.19 -9.65 13.13
C ASN A 144 -0.76 -10.27 14.46
N ASN A 145 0.53 -10.21 14.80
CA ASN A 145 1.08 -10.78 16.02
C ASN A 145 1.51 -9.70 17.03
N LEU A 146 1.23 -8.42 16.76
CA LEU A 146 1.76 -7.30 17.55
C LEU A 146 1.31 -7.34 19.02
N ALA A 147 0.07 -7.73 19.27
CA ALA A 147 -0.47 -7.90 20.62
C ALA A 147 0.27 -9.01 21.38
N GLN A 148 0.45 -10.17 20.76
CA GLN A 148 1.17 -11.31 21.36
C GLN A 148 2.64 -10.99 21.64
N VAL A 149 3.31 -10.28 20.71
CA VAL A 149 4.67 -9.79 20.91
C VAL A 149 4.72 -8.82 22.09
N GLY A 150 3.79 -7.88 22.17
CA GLY A 150 3.70 -6.93 23.29
C GLY A 150 3.48 -7.62 24.64
N GLU A 151 2.55 -8.57 24.72
CA GLU A 151 2.25 -9.32 25.95
C GLU A 151 3.49 -10.09 26.45
N SER A 152 4.25 -10.73 25.56
CA SER A 152 5.48 -11.43 25.94
C SER A 152 6.56 -10.50 26.52
N LEU A 153 6.56 -9.22 26.12
CA LEU A 153 7.49 -8.20 26.62
C LEU A 153 6.96 -7.48 27.87
N GLY A 154 5.79 -7.87 28.38
CA GLY A 154 5.18 -7.29 29.57
C GLY A 154 4.35 -6.02 29.31
N TYR A 155 4.01 -5.72 28.06
CA TYR A 155 3.08 -4.62 27.75
C TYR A 155 1.65 -5.01 28.13
N THR A 156 0.92 -4.05 28.67
CA THR A 156 -0.51 -4.16 28.96
C THR A 156 -1.34 -4.17 27.67
N THR A 157 -2.57 -4.67 27.74
CA THR A 157 -3.53 -4.65 26.61
C THR A 157 -3.83 -3.23 26.12
N PHE A 158 -3.76 -2.24 27.02
CA PHE A 158 -3.91 -0.82 26.67
C PHE A 158 -2.71 -0.31 25.84
N GLU A 159 -1.49 -0.68 26.23
CA GLU A 159 -0.27 -0.31 25.49
C GLU A 159 -0.19 -0.99 24.13
N THR A 160 -0.53 -2.29 24.04
CA THR A 160 -0.59 -2.99 22.75
C THR A 160 -1.66 -2.41 21.82
N SER A 161 -2.81 -2.01 22.36
CA SER A 161 -3.83 -1.28 21.60
C SER A 161 -3.31 0.07 21.11
N THR A 162 -2.54 0.79 21.94
CA THR A 162 -1.86 2.03 21.55
C THR A 162 -0.88 1.81 20.39
N LEU A 163 -0.12 0.71 20.40
CA LEU A 163 0.81 0.35 19.34
C LEU A 163 0.10 0.08 18.00
N VAL A 164 -1.03 -0.64 18.02
CA VAL A 164 -1.85 -0.87 16.81
C VAL A 164 -2.41 0.45 16.26
N SER A 165 -2.86 1.34 17.14
CA SER A 165 -3.27 2.70 16.78
C SER A 165 -2.13 3.49 16.14
N LEU A 166 -0.95 3.51 16.76
CA LEU A 166 0.25 4.15 16.21
C LEU A 166 0.63 3.57 14.85
N TRP A 167 0.62 2.25 14.68
CA TRP A 167 0.87 1.63 13.39
C TRP A 167 -0.07 2.16 12.31
N SER A 168 -1.37 2.26 12.61
CA SER A 168 -2.39 2.72 11.67
C SER A 168 -2.19 4.18 11.24
N ILE A 169 -1.82 5.03 12.19
CA ILE A 169 -1.44 6.44 11.97
C ILE A 169 -0.28 6.52 10.98
N TRP A 170 0.81 5.83 11.31
CA TRP A 170 2.04 5.92 10.55
C TRP A 170 1.91 5.22 9.19
N ASN A 171 1.08 4.19 9.10
CA ASN A 171 0.67 3.59 7.83
C ASN A 171 -0.02 4.59 6.90
N PHE A 172 -0.94 5.39 7.43
CA PHE A 172 -1.59 6.44 6.66
C PHE A 172 -0.57 7.47 6.16
N VAL A 173 0.29 7.98 7.05
CA VAL A 173 1.36 8.93 6.69
C VAL A 173 2.28 8.34 5.63
N GLY A 174 2.64 7.06 5.75
CA GLY A 174 3.47 6.34 4.80
C GLY A 174 2.85 6.22 3.42
N ARG A 175 1.55 5.93 3.34
CA ARG A 175 0.79 5.84 2.08
C ARG A 175 0.77 7.18 1.35
N PHE A 176 0.34 8.24 2.03
CA PHE A 176 0.23 9.58 1.44
C PHE A 176 1.60 10.17 1.13
N GLY A 177 2.52 10.08 2.09
CA GLY A 177 3.86 10.62 1.98
C GLY A 177 4.64 9.99 0.83
N ALA A 178 4.69 8.66 0.75
CA ALA A 178 5.45 8.01 -0.31
C ALA A 178 4.85 8.20 -1.70
N GLY A 179 3.53 8.23 -1.84
CA GLY A 179 2.88 8.57 -3.11
C GLY A 179 3.35 9.94 -3.61
N TYR A 180 3.11 10.97 -2.81
CA TYR A 180 3.48 12.36 -3.16
C TYR A 180 4.98 12.55 -3.36
N VAL A 181 5.82 12.01 -2.47
CA VAL A 181 7.29 12.14 -2.56
C VAL A 181 7.81 11.42 -3.80
N SER A 182 7.27 10.25 -4.14
CA SER A 182 7.69 9.51 -5.34
C SER A 182 7.30 10.24 -6.63
N ASP A 183 6.11 10.87 -6.67
CA ASP A 183 5.71 11.74 -7.77
C ASP A 183 6.67 12.93 -7.88
N TYR A 184 6.85 13.67 -6.79
CA TYR A 184 7.67 14.87 -6.77
C TYR A 184 9.11 14.60 -7.23
N ILE A 185 9.75 13.54 -6.74
CA ILE A 185 11.12 13.19 -7.09
C ILE A 185 11.20 12.63 -8.52
N LEU A 186 10.18 11.93 -9.02
CA LEU A 186 10.12 11.53 -10.42
C LEU A 186 10.12 12.78 -11.32
N TYR A 187 9.32 13.80 -11.00
CA TYR A 187 9.25 15.04 -11.77
C TYR A 187 10.51 15.92 -11.69
N THR A 188 11.11 16.04 -10.51
CA THR A 188 12.23 16.96 -10.28
C THR A 188 13.60 16.34 -10.54
N HIS A 189 13.78 15.07 -10.15
CA HIS A 189 15.08 14.38 -10.20
C HIS A 189 15.11 13.21 -11.19
N LYS A 190 14.00 12.88 -11.86
CA LYS A 190 13.92 11.83 -12.88
C LYS A 190 14.32 10.44 -12.37
N TRP A 191 14.15 10.19 -11.06
CA TRP A 191 14.48 8.88 -10.46
C TRP A 191 13.37 7.87 -10.73
N ALA A 192 13.76 6.66 -11.14
CA ALA A 192 12.83 5.57 -11.33
C ALA A 192 12.19 5.14 -10.01
N ARG A 193 10.86 5.06 -9.96
CA ARG A 193 10.09 4.78 -8.74
C ARG A 193 10.47 3.50 -7.98
N PRO A 194 10.94 2.40 -8.62
CA PRO A 194 11.38 1.20 -7.90
C PRO A 194 12.49 1.46 -6.86
N VAL A 195 13.24 2.57 -6.95
CA VAL A 195 14.19 2.96 -5.90
C VAL A 195 13.50 3.18 -4.54
N PHE A 196 12.27 3.68 -4.53
CA PHE A 196 11.50 3.89 -3.30
C PHE A 196 11.03 2.57 -2.70
N ILE A 197 10.70 1.55 -3.52
CA ILE A 197 10.44 0.20 -3.03
C ILE A 197 11.70 -0.35 -2.34
N ALA A 198 12.87 -0.17 -2.94
CA ALA A 198 14.12 -0.61 -2.31
C ALA A 198 14.32 0.12 -0.96
N ILE A 199 14.33 1.45 -0.96
CA ILE A 199 14.54 2.25 0.27
C ILE A 199 13.57 1.84 1.38
N THR A 200 12.28 1.71 1.08
CA THR A 200 11.27 1.30 2.05
C THR A 200 11.54 -0.11 2.60
N LEU A 201 11.93 -1.09 1.79
CA LEU A 201 12.31 -2.43 2.24
C LEU A 201 13.58 -2.42 3.12
N GLY A 202 14.58 -1.62 2.75
CA GLY A 202 15.79 -1.45 3.56
C GLY A 202 15.48 -0.87 4.94
N LEU A 203 14.62 0.15 4.99
CA LEU A 203 14.19 0.76 6.24
C LEU A 203 13.24 -0.16 7.05
N MET A 204 12.43 -1.00 6.38
CA MET A 204 11.69 -2.07 7.06
C MET A 204 12.62 -3.10 7.70
N SER A 205 13.73 -3.46 7.07
CA SER A 205 14.72 -4.35 7.68
C SER A 205 15.28 -3.75 8.97
N ILE A 206 15.58 -2.44 8.98
CA ILE A 206 15.97 -1.72 10.20
C ILE A 206 14.85 -1.79 11.25
N GLY A 207 13.59 -1.59 10.87
CA GLY A 207 12.45 -1.69 11.80
C GLY A 207 12.31 -3.06 12.46
N HIS A 208 12.49 -4.14 11.70
CA HIS A 208 12.50 -5.49 12.25
C HIS A 208 13.70 -5.71 13.19
N CYS A 209 14.90 -5.19 12.86
CA CYS A 209 16.05 -5.23 13.76
C CYS A 209 15.83 -4.45 15.06
N VAL A 210 15.16 -3.30 14.99
CA VAL A 210 14.79 -2.51 16.17
C VAL A 210 13.90 -3.34 17.09
N ILE A 211 12.82 -3.96 16.57
CA ILE A 211 11.96 -4.82 17.39
C ILE A 211 12.74 -6.02 17.95
N ALA A 212 13.61 -6.63 17.15
CA ALA A 212 14.45 -7.75 17.58
C ALA A 212 15.42 -7.40 18.73
N SER A 213 15.76 -6.12 18.91
CA SER A 213 16.67 -5.68 19.98
C SER A 213 16.09 -5.86 21.38
N GLY A 214 14.76 -5.87 21.52
CA GLY A 214 14.08 -6.00 22.82
C GLY A 214 14.33 -4.83 23.79
N LEU A 215 14.94 -3.72 23.34
CA LEU A 215 15.22 -2.57 24.20
C LEU A 215 13.92 -1.88 24.68
N PRO A 216 13.94 -1.20 25.84
CA PRO A 216 12.79 -0.42 26.30
C PRO A 216 12.34 0.59 25.23
N GLY A 217 11.06 0.52 24.83
CA GLY A 217 10.51 1.40 23.80
C GLY A 217 10.82 0.99 22.35
N ALA A 218 11.61 -0.06 22.12
CA ALA A 218 11.92 -0.54 20.77
C ALA A 218 10.66 -0.98 20.00
N LEU A 219 9.66 -1.55 20.69
CA LEU A 219 8.39 -1.93 20.06
C LEU A 219 7.59 -0.71 19.58
N TYR A 220 7.64 0.41 20.30
CA TYR A 220 7.05 1.68 19.87
C TYR A 220 7.76 2.22 18.62
N VAL A 221 9.09 2.36 18.67
CA VAL A 221 9.89 2.85 17.54
C VAL A 221 9.71 1.95 16.31
N GLY A 222 9.75 0.62 16.52
CA GLY A 222 9.52 -0.37 15.48
C GLY A 222 8.13 -0.27 14.85
N SER A 223 7.08 -0.09 15.66
CA SER A 223 5.70 0.07 15.16
C SER A 223 5.53 1.35 14.33
N VAL A 224 6.16 2.45 14.73
CA VAL A 224 6.19 3.68 13.92
C VAL A 224 6.92 3.44 12.60
N LEU A 225 8.15 2.91 12.67
CA LEU A 225 9.01 2.76 11.50
C LEU A 225 8.41 1.79 10.48
N LEU A 226 7.98 0.61 10.93
CA LEU A 226 7.31 -0.37 10.08
C LEU A 226 5.96 0.13 9.59
N GLY A 227 5.20 0.87 10.41
CA GLY A 227 3.95 1.51 10.00
C GLY A 227 4.14 2.39 8.77
N ILE A 228 5.09 3.34 8.81
CA ILE A 228 5.42 4.24 7.68
C ILE A 228 5.75 3.42 6.42
N PHE A 229 6.75 2.55 6.48
CA PHE A 229 7.26 1.91 5.27
C PHE A 229 6.36 0.81 4.73
N TYR A 230 5.64 0.10 5.60
CA TYR A 230 4.54 -0.77 5.18
C TYR A 230 3.44 0.04 4.48
N GLY A 231 3.11 1.24 5.00
CA GLY A 231 2.19 2.16 4.35
C GLY A 231 2.67 2.59 2.96
N SER A 232 3.93 2.97 2.84
CA SER A 232 4.54 3.38 1.57
C SER A 232 4.42 2.32 0.48
N GLN A 233 4.58 1.03 0.84
CA GLN A 233 4.42 -0.08 -0.11
C GLN A 233 3.03 -0.11 -0.74
N TRP A 234 1.97 0.21 0.01
CA TRP A 234 0.59 0.24 -0.51
C TRP A 234 0.35 1.33 -1.55
N SER A 235 1.11 2.43 -1.51
CA SER A 235 1.00 3.49 -2.52
C SER A 235 1.91 3.22 -3.72
N LEU A 236 3.14 2.75 -3.48
CA LEU A 236 4.15 2.59 -4.54
C LEU A 236 3.85 1.40 -5.46
N MET A 237 3.37 0.30 -4.90
CA MET A 237 3.18 -0.94 -5.64
C MET A 237 2.15 -0.84 -6.79
N PRO A 238 0.95 -0.27 -6.60
CA PRO A 238 0.02 -0.09 -7.72
C PRO A 238 0.58 0.85 -8.78
N THR A 239 1.20 1.98 -8.40
CA THR A 239 1.79 2.94 -9.35
C THR A 239 2.89 2.31 -10.19
N ILE A 240 3.80 1.56 -9.59
CA ILE A 240 4.89 0.90 -10.31
C ILE A 240 4.37 -0.23 -11.21
N THR A 241 3.32 -0.93 -10.76
CA THR A 241 2.69 -1.99 -11.57
C THR A 241 2.05 -1.41 -12.82
N SER A 242 1.29 -0.30 -12.71
CA SER A 242 0.69 0.36 -13.87
C SER A 242 1.74 0.93 -14.81
N GLU A 243 2.84 1.47 -14.29
CA GLU A 243 3.93 2.00 -15.13
C GLU A 243 4.69 0.90 -15.90
N ILE A 244 4.88 -0.29 -15.31
CA ILE A 244 5.67 -1.37 -15.94
C ILE A 244 4.84 -2.22 -16.91
N PHE A 245 3.56 -2.43 -16.63
CA PHE A 245 2.70 -3.36 -17.37
C PHE A 245 1.57 -2.69 -18.16
N GLY A 246 1.39 -1.38 -17.98
CA GLY A 246 0.29 -0.64 -18.57
C GLY A 246 -0.99 -0.69 -17.75
N VAL A 247 -1.98 0.09 -18.16
CA VAL A 247 -3.24 0.29 -17.42
C VAL A 247 -4.36 -0.65 -17.87
N SER A 248 -4.29 -1.19 -19.08
CA SER A 248 -5.37 -1.99 -19.68
C SER A 248 -5.72 -3.25 -18.88
N HIS A 249 -4.72 -3.97 -18.40
CA HIS A 249 -4.90 -5.16 -17.54
C HIS A 249 -4.39 -4.96 -16.11
N PHE A 250 -4.17 -3.71 -15.69
CA PHE A 250 -3.59 -3.34 -14.40
C PHE A 250 -4.28 -4.04 -13.22
N GLY A 251 -5.61 -3.97 -13.15
CA GLY A 251 -6.36 -4.54 -12.02
C GLY A 251 -6.14 -6.04 -11.86
N THR A 252 -5.98 -6.79 -12.95
CA THR A 252 -5.73 -8.24 -12.89
C THR A 252 -4.28 -8.53 -12.49
N ILE A 253 -3.32 -7.81 -13.08
CA ILE A 253 -1.89 -8.00 -12.81
C ILE A 253 -1.56 -7.60 -11.37
N PHE A 254 -2.02 -6.44 -10.91
CA PHE A 254 -1.79 -5.96 -9.56
C PHE A 254 -2.38 -6.91 -8.52
N ASN A 255 -3.61 -7.40 -8.71
CA ASN A 255 -4.20 -8.38 -7.81
C ASN A 255 -3.42 -9.70 -7.78
N ALA A 256 -2.89 -10.15 -8.93
CA ALA A 256 -2.02 -11.33 -8.96
C ALA A 256 -0.72 -11.13 -8.17
N ILE A 257 -0.12 -9.94 -8.24
CA ILE A 257 1.06 -9.57 -7.44
C ILE A 257 0.71 -9.51 -5.94
N THR A 258 -0.42 -8.92 -5.56
CA THR A 258 -0.78 -8.71 -4.15
C THR A 258 -1.13 -10.01 -3.42
N ILE A 259 -1.44 -11.11 -4.12
CA ILE A 259 -1.53 -12.46 -3.52
C ILE A 259 -0.25 -12.82 -2.73
N ALA A 260 0.90 -12.30 -3.15
CA ALA A 260 2.16 -12.46 -2.45
C ALA A 260 2.10 -11.97 -0.98
N GLY A 261 1.32 -10.93 -0.70
CA GLY A 261 1.15 -10.35 0.64
C GLY A 261 0.55 -11.34 1.65
N PRO A 262 -0.66 -11.86 1.42
CA PRO A 262 -1.25 -12.89 2.27
C PRO A 262 -0.42 -14.18 2.35
N VAL A 263 0.17 -14.62 1.23
CA VAL A 263 1.05 -15.81 1.21
C VAL A 263 2.27 -15.59 2.12
N GLY A 264 2.95 -14.45 1.98
CA GLY A 264 4.07 -14.05 2.84
C GLY A 264 3.63 -13.92 4.30
N SER A 265 2.51 -13.26 4.57
CA SER A 265 1.99 -13.07 5.92
C SER A 265 1.67 -14.40 6.59
N TYR A 266 1.08 -15.36 5.89
CA TYR A 266 0.85 -16.70 6.44
C TYR A 266 2.17 -17.37 6.83
N PHE A 267 3.16 -17.33 5.93
CA PHE A 267 4.48 -17.89 6.21
C PHE A 267 5.12 -17.24 7.43
N PHE A 268 5.21 -15.90 7.47
CA PHE A 268 5.85 -15.21 8.58
C PHE A 268 5.05 -15.27 9.89
N SER A 269 3.72 -15.15 9.85
CA SER A 269 2.89 -15.20 11.07
C SER A 269 2.87 -16.59 11.69
N VAL A 270 2.60 -17.61 10.87
CA VAL A 270 2.34 -18.97 11.38
C VAL A 270 3.63 -19.77 11.48
N ARG A 271 4.43 -19.79 10.41
CA ARG A 271 5.61 -20.66 10.34
C ARG A 271 6.86 -20.05 10.97
N VAL A 272 6.97 -18.73 10.98
CA VAL A 272 8.10 -18.05 11.63
C VAL A 272 7.70 -17.65 13.05
N ILE A 273 6.80 -16.68 13.21
CA ILE A 273 6.45 -16.13 14.53
C ILE A 273 5.84 -17.21 15.43
N GLY A 274 4.74 -17.84 15.02
CA GLY A 274 4.03 -18.84 15.83
C GLY A 274 4.89 -20.06 16.19
N TYR A 275 5.46 -20.73 15.18
CA TYR A 275 6.27 -21.93 15.41
C TYR A 275 7.52 -21.68 16.28
N LEU A 276 8.24 -20.56 16.08
CA LEU A 276 9.40 -20.25 16.92
C LEU A 276 8.97 -19.90 18.36
N TYR A 277 7.86 -19.20 18.53
CA TYR A 277 7.31 -18.91 19.86
C TYR A 277 6.95 -20.21 20.61
N ASP A 278 6.18 -21.10 19.97
CA ASP A 278 5.77 -22.38 20.55
C ASP A 278 6.98 -23.26 20.93
N ARG A 279 8.07 -23.15 20.17
CA ARG A 279 9.31 -23.86 20.47
C ARG A 279 9.97 -23.34 21.77
N GLU A 280 9.95 -22.05 22.03
CA GLU A 280 10.49 -21.49 23.27
C GLU A 280 9.57 -21.80 24.47
N VAL A 281 8.25 -21.78 24.28
CA VAL A 281 7.27 -22.26 25.28
C VAL A 281 7.57 -23.71 25.69
N ALA A 282 7.76 -24.60 24.70
CA ALA A 282 8.07 -26.01 24.95
C ALA A 282 9.40 -26.23 25.69
N ARG A 283 10.38 -25.32 25.54
CA ARG A 283 11.65 -25.36 26.28
C ARG A 283 11.52 -24.86 27.70
N GLY A 284 10.71 -23.82 27.92
CA GLY A 284 10.47 -23.23 29.23
C GLY A 284 9.58 -24.09 30.13
N GLY A 285 8.79 -25.00 29.55
CA GLY A 285 7.82 -25.81 30.29
C GLY A 285 6.66 -25.00 30.89
N THR A 286 6.46 -23.78 30.40
CA THR A 286 5.40 -22.86 30.80
C THR A 286 4.28 -22.86 29.76
N GLU A 287 3.13 -22.26 30.08
CA GLU A 287 2.02 -22.09 29.12
C GLU A 287 2.28 -20.94 28.12
N TYR A 288 3.13 -20.00 28.50
CA TYR A 288 3.47 -18.80 27.73
C TYR A 288 4.97 -18.46 27.83
N CYS A 289 5.50 -17.79 26.82
CA CYS A 289 6.90 -17.34 26.77
C CYS A 289 6.97 -15.85 27.11
N ILE A 290 7.87 -15.48 28.04
CA ILE A 290 8.07 -14.10 28.50
C ILE A 290 9.51 -13.67 28.21
N GLY A 291 9.67 -12.47 27.68
CA GLY A 291 10.94 -11.83 27.38
C GLY A 291 11.22 -11.70 25.90
N GLU A 292 12.29 -10.99 25.57
CA GLU A 292 12.66 -10.65 24.20
C GLU A 292 13.09 -11.85 23.37
N HIS A 293 13.61 -12.90 24.02
CA HIS A 293 14.09 -14.10 23.36
C HIS A 293 12.97 -14.86 22.61
N CYS A 294 11.71 -14.72 23.05
CA CYS A 294 10.54 -15.37 22.45
C CYS A 294 10.34 -15.01 20.97
N PHE A 295 10.67 -13.77 20.59
CA PHE A 295 10.44 -13.26 19.23
C PHE A 295 11.69 -12.74 18.53
N ARG A 296 12.81 -12.59 19.23
CA ARG A 296 14.08 -12.08 18.67
C ARG A 296 14.49 -12.80 17.38
N SER A 297 14.47 -14.14 17.38
CA SER A 297 14.83 -14.94 16.21
C SER A 297 13.86 -14.71 15.04
N SER A 298 12.57 -14.62 15.31
CA SER A 298 11.52 -14.38 14.30
C SER A 298 11.69 -13.03 13.62
N PHE A 299 11.93 -11.97 14.40
CA PHE A 299 12.17 -10.63 13.84
C PHE A 299 13.51 -10.52 13.11
N LEU A 300 14.55 -11.24 13.51
CA LEU A 300 15.81 -11.31 12.74
C LEU A 300 15.62 -12.02 11.38
N ILE A 301 14.82 -13.08 11.32
CA ILE A 301 14.47 -13.75 10.06
C ILE A 301 13.69 -12.81 9.14
N MET A 302 12.72 -12.06 9.67
CA MET A 302 11.98 -11.06 8.91
C MET A 302 12.87 -9.89 8.46
N ALA A 303 13.83 -9.45 9.30
CA ALA A 303 14.81 -8.43 8.95
C ALA A 303 15.73 -8.88 7.81
N PHE A 304 16.21 -10.12 7.84
CA PHE A 304 16.99 -10.70 6.76
C PHE A 304 16.17 -10.81 5.47
N THR A 305 14.92 -11.27 5.58
CA THR A 305 14.05 -11.46 4.41
C THR A 305 13.68 -10.13 3.75
N THR A 306 13.43 -9.08 4.53
CA THR A 306 13.21 -7.73 3.99
C THR A 306 14.48 -7.11 3.41
N PHE A 307 15.65 -7.44 3.94
CA PHE A 307 16.92 -7.06 3.33
C PHE A 307 17.16 -7.75 1.98
N VAL A 308 16.79 -9.04 1.84
CA VAL A 308 16.78 -9.71 0.53
C VAL A 308 15.78 -9.00 -0.41
N GLY A 309 14.60 -8.62 0.09
CA GLY A 309 13.66 -7.78 -0.64
C GLY A 309 14.27 -6.44 -1.11
N PHE A 310 15.06 -5.77 -0.27
CA PHE A 310 15.80 -4.56 -0.63
C PHE A 310 16.75 -4.81 -1.81
N ALA A 311 17.52 -5.91 -1.79
CA ALA A 311 18.41 -6.26 -2.90
C ALA A 311 17.64 -6.54 -4.20
N ILE A 312 16.49 -7.23 -4.12
CA ILE A 312 15.61 -7.46 -5.28
C ILE A 312 15.03 -6.13 -5.79
N GLY A 313 14.64 -5.22 -4.90
CA GLY A 313 14.16 -3.88 -5.25
C GLY A 313 15.22 -3.04 -5.95
N LEU A 314 16.47 -3.09 -5.49
CA LEU A 314 17.61 -2.45 -6.17
C LEU A 314 17.86 -3.06 -7.55
N TRP A 315 17.77 -4.39 -7.67
CA TRP A 315 17.91 -5.06 -8.94
C TRP A 315 16.80 -4.67 -9.93
N LEU A 316 15.56 -4.59 -9.44
CA LEU A 316 14.43 -4.08 -10.23
C LEU A 316 14.68 -2.65 -10.69
N PHE A 317 15.14 -1.76 -9.80
CA PHE A 317 15.52 -0.38 -10.14
C PHE A 317 16.57 -0.33 -11.26
N VAL A 318 17.65 -1.10 -11.15
CA VAL A 318 18.70 -1.13 -12.19
C VAL A 318 18.13 -1.63 -13.53
N ARG A 319 17.28 -2.65 -13.48
CA ARG A 319 16.66 -3.24 -14.67
C ARG A 319 15.68 -2.31 -15.38
N THR A 320 14.87 -1.57 -14.62
CA THR A 320 13.85 -0.66 -15.17
C THR A 320 14.39 0.75 -15.43
N ARG A 321 15.62 1.06 -15.02
CA ARG A 321 16.20 2.40 -15.18
C ARG A 321 16.10 2.96 -16.60
N ARG A 322 16.49 2.17 -17.62
CA ARG A 322 16.42 2.59 -19.03
C ARG A 322 14.99 2.86 -19.49
N PHE A 323 14.04 2.08 -19.00
CA PHE A 323 12.62 2.25 -19.31
C PHE A 323 12.09 3.56 -18.72
N TYR A 324 12.38 3.85 -17.45
CA TYR A 324 11.99 5.12 -16.82
C TYR A 324 12.68 6.34 -17.46
N GLU A 325 13.95 6.22 -17.87
CA GLU A 325 14.65 7.30 -18.59
C GLU A 325 13.93 7.64 -19.91
N GLN A 326 13.40 6.64 -20.64
CA GLN A 326 12.62 6.86 -21.86
C GLN A 326 11.26 7.51 -21.59
N ILE A 327 10.54 7.10 -20.55
CA ILE A 327 9.26 7.72 -20.14
C ILE A 327 9.44 9.21 -19.86
N VAL A 328 10.47 9.54 -19.06
CA VAL A 328 10.75 10.93 -18.70
C VAL A 328 11.11 11.76 -19.93
N LEU A 329 11.93 11.22 -20.84
CA LEU A 329 12.30 11.91 -22.07
C LEU A 329 11.12 12.09 -23.04
N LYS A 330 10.21 11.12 -23.15
CA LYS A 330 8.99 11.26 -23.98
C LYS A 330 8.08 12.35 -23.42
N ARG A 331 7.93 12.43 -22.09
CA ARG A 331 7.05 13.40 -21.43
C ARG A 331 7.59 14.84 -21.49
N ASP A 332 8.91 15.02 -21.44
CA ASP A 332 9.55 16.32 -21.67
C ASP A 332 9.32 16.84 -23.11
N ARG A 333 9.22 15.95 -24.11
CA ARG A 333 8.98 16.34 -25.51
C ARG A 333 7.52 16.69 -25.82
N GLY A 334 6.57 16.08 -25.11
CA GLY A 334 5.14 16.39 -25.27
C GLY A 334 4.67 17.64 -24.51
N SER A 335 5.54 18.25 -23.70
CA SER A 335 5.22 19.45 -22.89
C SER A 335 5.74 20.76 -23.51
N GLY A 336 6.35 20.71 -24.69
CA GLY A 336 6.91 21.87 -25.42
C GLY A 336 6.20 22.09 -26.73
#